data_AF-A0A3D4VRZ4-F1
#
_entry.id   AF-A0A3D4VRZ4-F1
#
_cell.length_a   1.000
_cell.length_b   1.000
_cell.length_c   1.000
_cell.angle_alpha   90.00
_cell.angle_beta   90.00
_cell.angle_gamma   90.00
#
_symmetry.space_group_name_H-M   'P 1'
#
loop_
_entity.id
_entity.type
_entity.pdbx_description
1 polymer ?
#
loop_
_entity_poly.entity_id
_entity_poly.type
_entity_poly.pdbx_seq_one_letter_code
_entity_poly.pdbx_strand_id
1 'polypeptide(L)'
;MIETILFKANKIDVYKDRNTKQIVANMRQAFSMHKLEVKMKSEFDFFNALIFHEGLLNKSRMEACFEDARRDLFDYWDNLSYQERNRLVSLKNDELKNDLRYFKNAQGKYIWIAFFDELLNALYDKELAILELPQYFKLYRNFKERTINIDQYGLEPYKQAYIDIHVIKRFDDAVIFYYANTKSLYQVDATNKLRRFALSKSIGKLIPLKEELEIIAQAMLSEHELEAIDYLLSSTLIDDKTKKQLSKIQTKLARKSK
;
A
#
# COMPACT_ATOMS: atom_id res chain seq x y z
N MET A 1 23.45 7.61 8.08
CA MET A 1 23.97 6.94 9.31
C MET A 1 22.87 6.53 10.29
N ILE A 2 21.90 7.42 10.54
CA ILE A 2 20.80 7.27 11.50
C ILE A 2 19.94 6.02 11.27
N GLU A 3 19.54 5.76 10.03
CA GLU A 3 18.75 4.57 9.64
C GLU A 3 19.39 3.26 10.10
N THR A 4 20.70 3.14 9.90
CA THR A 4 21.46 1.94 10.28
C THR A 4 21.50 1.77 11.79
N ILE A 5 21.53 2.86 12.55
CA ILE A 5 21.51 2.83 14.02
C ILE A 5 20.16 2.36 14.51
N LEU A 6 19.07 2.98 14.03
CA LEU A 6 17.70 2.60 14.36
C LEU A 6 17.45 1.13 14.01
N PHE A 7 17.87 0.70 12.82
CA PHE A 7 17.75 -0.70 12.41
C PHE A 7 18.57 -1.65 13.30
N LYS A 8 19.82 -1.32 13.63
CA LYS A 8 20.66 -2.15 14.50
C LYS A 8 20.12 -2.25 15.92
N ALA A 9 19.54 -1.17 16.44
CA ALA A 9 18.97 -1.13 17.77
C ALA A 9 17.69 -1.97 17.84
N ASN A 10 16.79 -1.76 16.88
CA ASN A 10 15.46 -2.37 16.93
C ASN A 10 15.39 -3.73 16.24
N LYS A 11 16.21 -4.03 15.22
CA LYS A 11 16.18 -5.30 14.45
C LYS A 11 14.76 -5.71 14.04
N ILE A 12 13.96 -4.74 13.60
CA ILE A 12 12.62 -4.99 13.06
C ILE A 12 12.77 -5.18 11.55
N ASP A 13 12.12 -6.20 11.00
CA ASP A 13 12.23 -6.63 9.61
C ASP A 13 10.87 -7.15 9.17
N VAL A 14 10.37 -6.66 8.04
CA VAL A 14 9.06 -7.00 7.46
C VAL A 14 8.88 -8.52 7.37
N TYR A 15 9.88 -9.28 6.92
CA TYR A 15 9.76 -10.72 6.72
C TYR A 15 9.96 -11.55 7.99
N LYS A 16 10.44 -10.94 9.08
CA LYS A 16 10.63 -11.63 10.37
C LYS A 16 9.45 -11.44 11.31
N ASP A 17 8.67 -10.38 11.14
CA ASP A 17 7.47 -10.11 11.92
C ASP A 17 6.39 -11.21 11.72
N ARG A 18 5.70 -11.59 12.81
CA ARG A 18 4.74 -12.69 12.82
C ARG A 18 3.50 -12.38 11.98
N ASN A 19 2.93 -11.18 12.14
CA ASN A 19 1.73 -10.78 11.41
C ASN A 19 2.04 -10.70 9.92
N THR A 20 3.19 -10.10 9.60
CA THR A 20 3.63 -9.91 8.23
C THR A 20 3.94 -11.23 7.53
N LYS A 21 4.45 -12.25 8.23
CA LYS A 21 4.59 -13.60 7.66
C LYS A 21 3.27 -14.21 7.21
N GLN A 22 2.20 -14.03 7.98
CA GLN A 22 0.88 -14.52 7.59
C GLN A 22 0.36 -13.77 6.35
N ILE A 23 0.52 -12.45 6.32
CA ILE A 23 0.17 -11.63 5.16
C ILE A 23 0.93 -12.11 3.91
N VAL A 24 2.24 -12.32 4.01
CA VAL A 24 3.06 -12.85 2.91
C VAL A 24 2.60 -14.24 2.45
N ALA A 25 2.23 -15.13 3.38
CA ALA A 25 1.70 -16.44 3.03
C ALA A 25 0.39 -16.33 2.24
N ASN A 26 -0.54 -15.48 2.68
CA ASN A 26 -1.81 -15.24 1.99
C ASN A 26 -1.58 -14.66 0.59
N MET A 27 -0.69 -13.66 0.46
CA MET A 27 -0.33 -13.09 -0.83
C MET A 27 0.25 -14.14 -1.78
N ARG A 28 1.20 -14.95 -1.32
CA ARG A 28 1.79 -16.04 -2.12
C ARG A 28 0.74 -17.04 -2.60
N GLN A 29 -0.20 -17.39 -1.73
CA GLN A 29 -1.30 -18.29 -2.08
C GLN A 29 -2.17 -17.68 -3.18
N ALA A 30 -2.61 -16.43 -3.01
CA ALA A 30 -3.41 -15.70 -3.99
C ALA A 30 -2.70 -15.58 -5.35
N PHE A 31 -1.42 -15.19 -5.36
CA PHE A 31 -0.64 -15.06 -6.59
C PHE A 31 -0.46 -16.42 -7.29
N SER A 32 -0.26 -17.50 -6.53
CA SER A 32 -0.14 -18.85 -7.07
C SER A 32 -1.43 -19.32 -7.76
N MET A 33 -2.60 -19.07 -7.15
CA MET A 33 -3.91 -19.43 -7.73
C MET A 33 -4.12 -18.80 -9.12
N HIS A 34 -3.60 -17.58 -9.33
CA HIS A 34 -3.69 -16.85 -10.58
C HIS A 34 -2.43 -16.97 -11.48
N LYS A 35 -1.46 -17.82 -11.11
CA LYS A 35 -0.19 -18.01 -11.84
C LYS A 35 0.59 -16.70 -12.07
N LEU A 36 0.52 -15.80 -11.10
CA LEU A 36 1.16 -14.50 -11.11
C LEU A 36 2.57 -14.59 -10.51
N GLU A 37 3.54 -13.97 -11.18
CA GLU A 37 4.94 -13.94 -10.76
C GLU A 37 5.28 -12.60 -10.10
N VAL A 38 4.74 -12.39 -8.89
CA VAL A 38 5.01 -11.17 -8.13
C VAL A 38 6.30 -11.32 -7.33
N LYS A 39 7.24 -10.38 -7.52
CA LYS A 39 8.50 -10.34 -6.78
C LYS A 39 8.23 -9.96 -5.32
N MET A 40 8.92 -10.62 -4.39
CA MET A 40 8.88 -10.35 -2.95
C MET A 40 10.24 -10.64 -2.31
N LYS A 41 11.28 -9.91 -2.74
CA LYS A 41 12.66 -10.11 -2.25
C LYS A 41 13.12 -8.99 -1.32
N SER A 42 12.59 -7.78 -1.49
CA SER A 42 12.90 -6.58 -0.71
C SER A 42 11.68 -6.03 0.02
N GLU A 43 11.88 -5.13 1.00
CA GLU A 43 10.76 -4.46 1.67
C GLU A 43 9.95 -3.58 0.71
N PHE A 44 10.58 -3.03 -0.33
CA PHE A 44 9.86 -2.32 -1.39
C PHE A 44 8.97 -3.28 -2.18
N ASP A 45 9.50 -4.46 -2.56
CA ASP A 45 8.71 -5.49 -3.22
C ASP A 45 7.53 -5.95 -2.35
N PHE A 46 7.69 -5.98 -1.03
CA PHE A 46 6.60 -6.31 -0.10
C PHE A 46 5.45 -5.31 -0.19
N PHE A 47 5.72 -4.00 -0.21
CA PHE A 47 4.66 -3.00 -0.35
C PHE A 47 4.02 -3.01 -1.74
N ASN A 48 4.81 -3.21 -2.80
CA ASN A 48 4.26 -3.41 -4.15
C ASN A 48 3.39 -4.67 -4.23
N ALA A 49 3.77 -5.75 -3.55
CA ALA A 49 2.96 -6.96 -3.45
C ALA A 49 1.64 -6.71 -2.69
N LEU A 50 1.65 -5.87 -1.63
CA LEU A 50 0.41 -5.46 -0.97
C LEU A 50 -0.52 -4.69 -1.92
N ILE A 51 0.01 -3.78 -2.73
CA ILE A 51 -0.77 -3.02 -3.72
C ILE A 51 -1.38 -3.99 -4.74
N PHE A 52 -0.58 -4.94 -5.24
CA PHE A 52 -1.06 -5.96 -6.17
C PHE A 52 -2.17 -6.81 -5.55
N HIS A 53 -1.96 -7.25 -4.30
CA HIS A 53 -2.90 -8.09 -3.57
C HIS A 53 -4.23 -7.37 -3.30
N GLU A 54 -4.20 -6.09 -2.91
CA GLU A 54 -5.42 -5.29 -2.74
C GLU A 54 -6.20 -5.21 -4.06
N GLY A 55 -5.50 -5.04 -5.20
CA GLY A 55 -6.13 -5.10 -6.51
C GLY A 55 -6.82 -6.43 -6.80
N LEU A 56 -6.27 -7.56 -6.34
CA LEU A 56 -6.89 -8.88 -6.50
C LEU A 56 -8.14 -9.01 -5.65
N LEU A 57 -8.12 -8.48 -4.43
CA LEU A 57 -9.28 -8.46 -3.54
C LEU A 57 -10.41 -7.63 -4.17
N ASN A 58 -10.10 -6.42 -4.64
CA ASN A 58 -11.07 -5.55 -5.29
C ASN A 58 -11.66 -6.20 -6.54
N LYS A 59 -10.82 -6.75 -7.43
CA LYS A 59 -11.25 -7.49 -8.61
C LYS A 59 -12.20 -8.63 -8.24
N SER A 60 -11.83 -9.45 -7.26
CA SER A 60 -12.64 -10.60 -6.84
C SER A 60 -13.99 -10.18 -6.26
N ARG A 61 -14.03 -9.08 -5.49
CA ARG A 61 -15.27 -8.54 -4.94
C ARG A 61 -16.19 -7.97 -6.02
N MET A 62 -15.65 -7.23 -6.97
CA MET A 62 -16.41 -6.71 -8.11
C MET A 62 -16.96 -7.86 -8.97
N GLU A 63 -16.16 -8.88 -9.27
CA GLU A 63 -16.61 -10.06 -10.01
C GLU A 63 -17.70 -10.83 -9.26
N ALA A 64 -17.55 -11.00 -7.94
CA ALA A 64 -18.60 -11.60 -7.11
C ALA A 64 -19.89 -10.76 -7.14
N CYS A 65 -19.79 -9.43 -7.06
CA CYS A 65 -20.95 -8.54 -7.17
C CYS A 65 -21.69 -8.72 -8.49
N PHE A 66 -20.97 -8.86 -9.60
CA PHE A 66 -21.56 -9.17 -10.90
C PHE A 66 -22.29 -10.54 -10.90
N GLU A 67 -21.65 -11.59 -10.39
CA GLU A 67 -22.27 -12.93 -10.32
C GLU A 67 -23.50 -12.95 -9.40
N ASP A 68 -23.46 -12.21 -8.29
CA ASP A 68 -24.58 -12.05 -7.38
C ASP A 68 -25.74 -11.28 -8.04
N ALA A 69 -25.44 -10.21 -8.79
CA ALA A 69 -26.44 -9.49 -9.56
C ALA A 69 -27.10 -10.41 -10.61
N ARG A 70 -26.30 -11.19 -11.34
CA ARG A 70 -26.78 -12.14 -12.35
C ARG A 70 -27.66 -13.23 -11.74
N ARG A 71 -27.28 -13.77 -10.58
CA ARG A 71 -28.04 -14.79 -9.86
C ARG A 71 -29.37 -14.25 -9.33
N ASP A 72 -29.36 -13.05 -8.76
CA ASP A 72 -30.57 -12.44 -8.18
C ASP A 72 -31.61 -12.07 -9.25
N LEU A 73 -31.15 -11.87 -10.49
CA LEU A 73 -31.99 -11.53 -11.64
C LEU A 73 -32.18 -12.70 -12.61
N PHE A 74 -31.85 -13.94 -12.20
CA PHE A 74 -31.76 -15.11 -13.07
C PHE A 74 -32.98 -15.29 -13.98
N ASP A 75 -34.19 -15.16 -13.44
CA ASP A 75 -35.46 -15.36 -14.18
C ASP A 75 -35.69 -14.32 -15.28
N TYR A 76 -35.12 -13.12 -15.15
CA TYR A 76 -35.31 -12.01 -16.09
C TYR A 76 -34.08 -11.75 -16.93
N TRP A 77 -32.94 -12.34 -16.59
CA TRP A 77 -31.62 -11.97 -17.11
C TRP A 77 -31.58 -12.00 -18.64
N ASP A 78 -32.09 -13.07 -19.24
CA ASP A 78 -32.11 -13.26 -20.70
C ASP A 78 -33.05 -12.30 -21.43
N ASN A 79 -34.05 -11.74 -20.74
CA ASN A 79 -34.98 -10.76 -21.29
C ASN A 79 -34.48 -9.31 -21.19
N LEU A 80 -33.45 -9.06 -20.38
CA LEU A 80 -32.85 -7.75 -20.23
C LEU A 80 -31.85 -7.46 -21.35
N SER A 81 -31.90 -6.24 -21.90
CA SER A 81 -30.85 -5.74 -22.76
C SER A 81 -29.54 -5.55 -21.99
N TYR A 82 -28.42 -5.51 -22.71
CA TYR A 82 -27.11 -5.26 -22.11
C TYR A 82 -27.05 -3.97 -21.27
N GLN A 83 -27.69 -2.90 -21.75
CA GLN A 83 -27.72 -1.62 -21.03
C GLN A 83 -28.49 -1.72 -19.71
N GLU A 84 -29.59 -2.48 -19.70
CA GLU A 84 -30.38 -2.70 -18.48
C GLU A 84 -29.62 -3.58 -17.49
N ARG A 85 -28.98 -4.67 -17.95
CA ARG A 85 -28.11 -5.50 -17.11
C ARG A 85 -27.00 -4.65 -16.49
N ASN A 86 -26.30 -3.85 -17.30
CA ASN A 86 -25.24 -3.00 -16.81
C ASN A 86 -25.74 -1.99 -15.78
N ARG A 87 -26.91 -1.37 -16.01
CA ARG A 87 -27.51 -0.44 -15.05
C ARG A 87 -27.82 -1.13 -13.72
N LEU A 88 -28.41 -2.32 -13.74
CA LEU A 88 -28.76 -3.06 -12.52
C LEU A 88 -27.52 -3.54 -11.76
N VAL A 89 -26.51 -4.05 -12.47
CA VAL A 89 -25.22 -4.41 -11.88
C VAL A 89 -24.53 -3.19 -11.28
N SER A 90 -24.55 -2.05 -11.98
CA SER A 90 -23.89 -0.82 -11.54
C SER A 90 -24.44 -0.31 -10.22
N LEU A 91 -25.76 -0.42 -9.98
CA LEU A 91 -26.35 -0.05 -8.69
C LEU A 91 -25.72 -0.81 -7.52
N LYS A 92 -25.55 -2.13 -7.64
CA LYS A 92 -24.89 -2.96 -6.63
C LYS A 92 -23.39 -2.68 -6.52
N ASN A 93 -22.73 -2.46 -7.65
CA ASN A 93 -21.30 -2.16 -7.68
C ASN A 93 -21.00 -0.80 -7.03
N ASP A 94 -21.85 0.21 -7.23
CA ASP A 94 -21.72 1.52 -6.60
C ASP A 94 -21.83 1.43 -5.07
N GLU A 95 -22.71 0.59 -4.55
CA GLU A 95 -22.77 0.29 -3.11
C GLU A 95 -21.47 -0.36 -2.61
N LEU A 96 -21.01 -1.42 -3.30
CA LEU A 96 -19.77 -2.13 -2.98
C LEU A 96 -18.54 -1.20 -2.98
N LYS A 97 -18.45 -0.29 -3.95
CA LYS A 97 -17.30 0.62 -4.13
C LYS A 97 -17.08 1.54 -2.92
N ASN A 98 -18.09 1.79 -2.09
CA ASN A 98 -17.91 2.57 -0.86
C ASN A 98 -17.00 1.86 0.16
N ASP A 99 -16.89 0.53 0.08
CA ASP A 99 -16.10 -0.30 1.00
C ASP A 99 -14.76 -0.75 0.39
N LEU A 100 -14.49 -0.39 -0.87
CA LEU A 100 -13.24 -0.74 -1.56
C LEU A 100 -12.23 0.39 -1.44
N ARG A 101 -10.95 0.02 -1.25
CA ARG A 101 -9.86 0.99 -1.36
C ARG A 101 -9.68 1.36 -2.83
N TYR A 102 -9.37 2.61 -3.11
CA TYR A 102 -9.02 3.09 -4.44
C TYR A 102 -7.99 4.21 -4.35
N PHE A 103 -7.41 4.54 -5.50
CA PHE A 103 -6.65 5.76 -5.66
C PHE A 103 -7.00 6.41 -7.00
N LYS A 104 -6.69 7.69 -7.16
CA LYS A 104 -6.75 8.40 -8.44
C LYS A 104 -5.37 8.42 -9.08
N ASN A 105 -5.26 8.10 -10.36
CA ASN A 105 -3.99 8.30 -11.09
C ASN A 105 -3.71 9.80 -11.32
N ALA A 106 -2.58 10.12 -11.97
CA ALA A 106 -2.18 11.50 -12.27
C ALA A 106 -3.21 12.27 -13.14
N GLN A 107 -4.02 11.55 -13.93
CA GLN A 107 -5.08 12.06 -14.79
C GLN A 107 -6.44 12.18 -14.05
N GLY A 108 -6.48 11.88 -12.74
CA GLY A 108 -7.68 11.94 -11.91
C GLY A 108 -8.67 10.79 -12.11
N LYS A 109 -8.29 9.72 -12.81
CA LYS A 109 -9.11 8.52 -13.01
C LYS A 109 -9.05 7.60 -11.80
N TYR A 110 -10.19 7.03 -11.43
CA TYR A 110 -10.30 6.08 -10.32
C TYR A 110 -9.69 4.73 -10.72
N ILE A 111 -8.77 4.25 -9.88
CA ILE A 111 -8.11 2.96 -10.00
C ILE A 111 -8.51 2.11 -8.80
N TRP A 112 -9.30 1.07 -9.07
CA TRP A 112 -9.74 0.08 -8.09
C TRP A 112 -8.86 -1.16 -8.13
N ILE A 113 -8.29 -1.49 -9.28
CA ILE A 113 -7.46 -2.67 -9.52
C ILE A 113 -6.09 -2.19 -10.02
N ALA A 114 -5.11 -2.13 -9.12
CA ALA A 114 -3.82 -1.46 -9.38
C ALA A 114 -2.94 -2.11 -10.45
N PHE A 115 -3.20 -3.36 -10.84
CA PHE A 115 -2.48 -4.02 -11.92
C PHE A 115 -3.23 -3.94 -13.26
N PHE A 116 -4.39 -3.31 -13.34
CA PHE A 116 -5.06 -3.03 -14.61
C PHE A 116 -4.79 -1.61 -15.06
N ASP A 117 -4.86 -1.37 -16.37
CA ASP A 117 -4.78 -0.04 -16.95
C ASP A 117 -6.05 0.79 -16.68
N GLU A 118 -6.03 2.04 -17.12
CA GLU A 118 -7.16 2.96 -16.95
C GLU A 118 -8.43 2.48 -17.64
N LEU A 119 -8.29 1.84 -18.81
CA LEU A 119 -9.42 1.36 -19.60
C LEU A 119 -10.14 0.23 -18.85
N LEU A 120 -9.42 -0.78 -18.40
CA LEU A 120 -10.00 -1.88 -17.64
C LEU A 120 -10.59 -1.41 -16.31
N ASN A 121 -9.93 -0.48 -15.61
CA ASN A 121 -10.51 0.11 -14.41
C ASN A 121 -11.83 0.85 -14.70
N ALA A 122 -11.91 1.59 -15.82
CA ALA A 122 -13.15 2.24 -16.24
C ALA A 122 -14.27 1.25 -16.56
N LEU A 123 -13.95 0.10 -17.16
CA LEU A 123 -14.92 -0.96 -17.42
C LEU A 123 -15.41 -1.61 -16.12
N TYR A 124 -14.53 -1.92 -15.17
CA TYR A 124 -14.94 -2.42 -13.85
C TYR A 124 -15.72 -1.40 -13.02
N ASP A 125 -15.44 -0.11 -13.20
CA ASP A 125 -16.13 0.98 -12.49
C ASP A 125 -17.54 1.24 -13.02
N LYS A 126 -17.71 1.28 -14.35
CA LYS A 126 -18.93 1.78 -15.02
C LYS A 126 -19.67 0.77 -15.87
N GLU A 127 -18.99 -0.27 -16.32
CA GLU A 127 -19.51 -1.19 -17.33
C GLU A 127 -19.29 -2.65 -16.93
N LEU A 128 -19.50 -2.99 -15.66
CA LEU A 128 -19.14 -4.30 -15.11
C LEU A 128 -19.84 -5.48 -15.83
N ALA A 129 -20.99 -5.23 -16.49
CA ALA A 129 -21.63 -6.23 -17.34
C ALA A 129 -20.80 -6.66 -18.56
N ILE A 130 -19.70 -5.97 -18.91
CA ILE A 130 -18.73 -6.45 -19.91
C ILE A 130 -18.24 -7.87 -19.62
N LEU A 131 -18.27 -8.32 -18.37
CA LEU A 131 -17.88 -9.66 -17.95
C LEU A 131 -18.75 -10.76 -18.56
N GLU A 132 -19.93 -10.44 -19.10
CA GLU A 132 -20.75 -11.37 -19.88
C GLU A 132 -20.20 -11.67 -21.27
N LEU A 133 -19.42 -10.75 -21.83
CA LEU A 133 -19.02 -10.86 -23.22
C LEU A 133 -17.87 -11.87 -23.32
N PRO A 134 -17.92 -12.81 -24.28
CA PRO A 134 -16.93 -13.90 -24.40
C PRO A 134 -15.48 -13.43 -24.44
N GLN A 135 -15.20 -12.26 -25.03
CA GLN A 135 -13.86 -11.69 -25.10
C GLN A 135 -13.29 -11.30 -23.72
N TYR A 136 -14.14 -11.05 -22.73
CA TYR A 136 -13.75 -10.66 -21.37
C TYR A 136 -13.79 -11.81 -20.37
N PHE A 137 -14.26 -13.02 -20.73
CA PHE A 137 -14.19 -14.20 -19.84
C PHE A 137 -12.76 -14.53 -19.39
N LYS A 138 -11.76 -14.21 -20.21
CA LYS A 138 -10.35 -14.36 -19.83
C LYS A 138 -9.99 -13.51 -18.61
N LEU A 139 -10.71 -12.41 -18.33
CA LEU A 139 -10.45 -11.56 -17.18
C LEU A 139 -10.68 -12.25 -15.84
N TYR A 140 -11.58 -13.25 -15.76
CA TYR A 140 -11.81 -13.97 -14.50
C TYR A 140 -10.58 -14.76 -14.03
N ARG A 141 -9.98 -15.56 -14.93
CA ARG A 141 -8.95 -16.54 -14.54
C ARG A 141 -7.59 -16.36 -15.22
N ASN A 142 -7.54 -15.72 -16.39
CA ASN A 142 -6.34 -15.62 -17.25
C ASN A 142 -6.02 -14.16 -17.60
N PHE A 143 -6.12 -13.25 -16.63
CA PHE A 143 -5.91 -11.80 -16.84
C PHE A 143 -4.44 -11.37 -16.81
N LYS A 144 -3.48 -12.29 -16.65
CA LYS A 144 -2.03 -11.98 -16.55
C LYS A 144 -1.52 -11.17 -17.73
N GLU A 145 -1.99 -11.45 -18.95
CA GLU A 145 -1.58 -10.70 -20.16
C GLU A 145 -2.11 -9.25 -20.19
N ARG A 146 -3.11 -8.96 -19.37
CA ARG A 146 -3.74 -7.64 -19.24
C ARG A 146 -3.21 -6.86 -18.03
N THR A 147 -2.26 -7.42 -17.28
CA THR A 147 -1.66 -6.72 -16.15
C THR A 147 -0.60 -5.73 -16.63
N ILE A 148 -0.62 -4.52 -16.08
CA ILE A 148 0.45 -3.55 -16.21
C ILE A 148 1.40 -3.61 -15.02
N ASN A 149 2.58 -3.00 -15.16
CA ASN A 149 3.44 -2.78 -14.00
C ASN A 149 2.82 -1.67 -13.13
N ILE A 150 2.65 -1.93 -11.82
CA ILE A 150 2.15 -0.97 -10.83
C ILE A 150 2.99 0.31 -10.80
N ASP A 151 4.29 0.23 -11.12
CA ASP A 151 5.18 1.39 -11.19
C ASP A 151 4.68 2.47 -12.18
N GLN A 152 3.82 2.12 -13.14
CA GLN A 152 3.19 3.09 -14.05
C GLN A 152 2.28 4.10 -13.33
N TYR A 153 1.75 3.74 -12.16
CA TYR A 153 0.97 4.64 -11.30
C TYR A 153 1.84 5.48 -10.35
N GLY A 154 3.16 5.30 -10.39
CA GLY A 154 4.11 6.02 -9.55
C GLY A 154 3.78 5.88 -8.05
N LEU A 155 3.73 7.01 -7.36
CA LEU A 155 3.52 7.06 -5.92
C LEU A 155 2.05 7.14 -5.50
N GLU A 156 1.10 7.22 -6.44
CA GLU A 156 -0.32 7.44 -6.13
C GLU A 156 -0.93 6.37 -5.22
N PRO A 157 -0.67 5.06 -5.41
CA PRO A 157 -1.17 4.03 -4.49
C PRO A 157 -0.74 4.26 -3.03
N TYR A 158 0.48 4.77 -2.83
CA TYR A 158 1.02 5.07 -1.51
C TYR A 158 0.44 6.38 -0.95
N LYS A 159 0.43 7.45 -1.75
CA LYS A 159 -0.07 8.77 -1.33
C LYS A 159 -1.53 8.71 -0.86
N GLN A 160 -2.33 7.88 -1.50
CA GLN A 160 -3.77 7.77 -1.24
C GLN A 160 -4.14 6.58 -0.33
N ALA A 161 -3.15 5.95 0.31
CA ALA A 161 -3.37 4.85 1.26
C ALA A 161 -4.19 3.68 0.69
N TYR A 162 -3.92 3.31 -0.57
CA TYR A 162 -4.57 2.19 -1.23
C TYR A 162 -4.30 0.86 -0.52
N ILE A 163 -3.19 0.76 0.21
CA ILE A 163 -2.87 -0.35 1.12
C ILE A 163 -2.95 0.10 2.57
N ASP A 164 -2.91 -0.86 3.51
CA ASP A 164 -3.05 -0.59 4.95
C ASP A 164 -1.81 0.08 5.58
N ILE A 165 -1.65 1.37 5.29
CA ILE A 165 -0.59 2.25 5.75
C ILE A 165 -1.18 3.56 6.27
N HIS A 166 -0.43 4.28 7.10
CA HIS A 166 -0.87 5.57 7.65
C HIS A 166 0.02 6.66 7.05
N VAL A 167 -0.51 7.41 6.07
CA VAL A 167 0.25 8.44 5.37
C VAL A 167 0.48 9.63 6.31
N ILE A 168 1.75 10.01 6.48
CA ILE A 168 2.18 11.09 7.39
C ILE A 168 2.41 12.38 6.61
N LYS A 169 3.21 12.31 5.53
CA LYS A 169 3.49 13.44 4.64
C LYS A 169 3.50 13.01 3.19
N ARG A 170 3.02 13.91 2.32
CA ARG A 170 3.00 13.76 0.87
C ARG A 170 3.85 14.85 0.25
N PHE A 171 4.68 14.48 -0.70
CA PHE A 171 5.44 15.38 -1.56
C PHE A 171 5.11 15.04 -3.01
N ASP A 172 5.59 15.84 -3.96
CA ASP A 172 5.40 15.54 -5.37
C ASP A 172 6.19 14.28 -5.77
N ASP A 173 7.42 14.15 -5.27
CA ASP A 173 8.39 13.11 -5.61
C ASP A 173 8.61 12.06 -4.50
N ALA A 174 7.91 12.17 -3.37
CA ALA A 174 8.04 11.23 -2.26
C ALA A 174 6.78 11.13 -1.39
N VAL A 175 6.70 10.07 -0.60
CA VAL A 175 5.68 9.92 0.45
C VAL A 175 6.28 9.25 1.67
N ILE A 176 5.90 9.77 2.85
CA ILE A 176 6.26 9.22 4.14
C ILE A 176 5.01 8.61 4.77
N PHE A 177 5.11 7.34 5.16
CA PHE A 177 4.00 6.62 5.79
C PHE A 177 4.50 5.74 6.95
N TYR A 178 3.61 5.50 7.90
CA TYR A 178 3.82 4.56 9.00
C TYR A 178 3.16 3.23 8.67
N TYR A 179 3.86 2.13 8.97
CA TYR A 179 3.33 0.77 8.82
C TYR A 179 3.30 0.05 10.17
N ALA A 180 2.10 -0.19 10.69
CA ALA A 180 1.88 -0.63 12.07
C ALA A 180 2.53 -1.98 12.40
N ASN A 181 2.49 -2.95 11.47
CA ASN A 181 3.06 -4.29 11.71
C ASN A 181 4.57 -4.28 11.98
N THR A 182 5.28 -3.31 11.42
CA THR A 182 6.73 -3.15 11.62
C THR A 182 7.09 -1.96 12.50
N LYS A 183 6.10 -1.21 13.00
CA LYS A 183 6.30 -0.01 13.82
C LYS A 183 7.39 0.90 13.24
N SER A 184 7.32 1.13 11.95
CA SER A 184 8.38 1.82 11.22
C SER A 184 7.78 2.91 10.36
N LEU A 185 8.46 4.05 10.28
CA LEU A 185 8.23 5.00 9.20
C LEU A 185 9.01 4.55 7.98
N TYR A 186 8.38 4.70 6.84
CA TYR A 186 8.94 4.46 5.52
C TYR A 186 8.86 5.74 4.70
N GLN A 187 9.87 5.98 3.89
CA GLN A 187 9.84 6.96 2.83
C GLN A 187 10.09 6.22 1.52
N VAL A 188 9.21 6.40 0.55
CA VAL A 188 9.40 5.95 -0.83
C VAL A 188 9.44 7.18 -1.72
N ASP A 189 10.44 7.25 -2.59
CA ASP A 189 10.59 8.30 -3.59
C ASP A 189 10.19 7.83 -4.99
N ALA A 190 10.10 8.77 -5.93
CA ALA A 190 9.73 8.52 -7.32
C ALA A 190 10.73 7.62 -8.08
N THR A 191 11.92 7.37 -7.52
CA THR A 191 12.90 6.42 -8.05
C THR A 191 12.73 5.01 -7.48
N ASN A 192 11.64 4.76 -6.75
CA ASN A 192 11.34 3.51 -6.05
C ASN A 192 12.35 3.15 -4.96
N LYS A 193 13.08 4.14 -4.43
CA LYS A 193 13.99 3.92 -3.31
C LYS A 193 13.22 4.01 -2.00
N LEU A 194 13.28 2.93 -1.22
CA LEU A 194 12.65 2.84 0.09
C LEU A 194 13.68 3.09 1.20
N ARG A 195 13.41 4.08 2.05
CA ARG A 195 14.13 4.32 3.31
C ARG A 195 13.23 3.93 4.47
N ARG A 196 13.82 3.43 5.56
CA ARG A 196 13.10 2.97 6.74
C ARG A 196 13.71 3.49 8.02
N PHE A 197 12.87 4.03 8.90
CA PHE A 197 13.18 4.42 10.26
C PHE A 197 12.43 3.49 11.21
N ALA A 198 13.13 2.45 11.68
CA ALA A 198 12.58 1.48 12.62
C ALA A 198 12.44 2.12 14.01
N LEU A 199 11.20 2.33 14.46
CA LEU A 199 10.91 2.86 15.78
C LEU A 199 11.11 1.79 16.86
N SER A 200 10.81 2.12 18.11
CA SER A 200 11.00 1.20 19.22
C SER A 200 10.08 -0.02 19.16
N LYS A 201 10.66 -1.20 19.42
CA LYS A 201 9.92 -2.44 19.69
C LYS A 201 8.99 -2.32 20.90
N SER A 202 9.37 -1.51 21.90
CA SER A 202 8.65 -1.34 23.16
C SER A 202 7.37 -0.50 23.07
N ILE A 203 7.07 0.11 21.92
CA ILE A 203 5.80 0.84 21.67
C ILE A 203 4.56 -0.08 21.85
N GLY A 204 4.75 -1.39 22.01
CA GLY A 204 3.64 -2.30 22.33
C GLY A 204 2.64 -2.37 21.18
N LYS A 205 1.34 -2.28 21.48
CA LYS A 205 0.25 -2.18 20.47
C LYS A 205 -0.24 -0.75 20.26
N LEU A 206 0.39 0.25 20.88
CA LEU A 206 -0.04 1.64 20.75
C LEU A 206 0.15 2.09 19.31
N ILE A 207 -0.89 2.72 18.75
CA ILE A 207 -0.81 3.47 17.51
C ILE A 207 -0.29 4.85 17.92
N PRO A 208 0.93 5.24 17.48
CA PRO A 208 1.47 6.56 17.81
C PRO A 208 0.55 7.68 17.33
N LEU A 209 0.53 8.79 18.06
CA LEU A 209 -0.19 9.98 17.61
C LEU A 209 0.47 10.54 16.35
N LYS A 210 -0.32 11.20 15.50
CA LYS A 210 0.18 11.74 14.23
C LYS A 210 1.31 12.75 14.47
N GLU A 211 1.16 13.60 15.48
CA GLU A 211 2.13 14.61 15.88
C GLU A 211 3.48 13.98 16.29
N GLU A 212 3.46 12.83 16.96
CA GLU A 212 4.67 12.10 17.33
C GLU A 212 5.39 11.50 16.12
N LEU A 213 4.62 11.01 15.13
CA LEU A 213 5.14 10.48 13.87
C LEU A 213 5.70 11.61 12.99
N GLU A 214 5.10 12.80 13.05
CA GLU A 214 5.59 13.98 12.33
C GLU A 214 6.97 14.42 12.82
N ILE A 215 7.28 14.31 14.13
CA ILE A 215 8.63 14.58 14.67
C ILE A 215 9.66 13.66 14.01
N ILE A 216 9.38 12.35 13.93
CA ILE A 216 10.27 11.40 13.27
C ILE A 216 10.36 11.69 11.76
N ALA A 217 9.25 12.03 11.12
CA ALA A 217 9.24 12.39 9.71
C ALA A 217 10.13 13.63 9.43
N GLN A 218 10.15 14.63 10.31
CA GLN A 218 11.09 15.75 10.20
C GLN A 218 12.55 15.29 10.30
N ALA A 219 12.86 14.35 11.20
CA ALA A 219 14.18 13.76 11.27
C ALA A 219 14.59 13.03 9.97
N MET A 220 13.64 12.42 9.26
CA MET A 220 13.90 11.75 7.98
C MET A 220 14.21 12.72 6.84
N LEU A 221 13.59 13.89 6.89
CA LEU A 221 13.69 14.95 5.88
C LEU A 221 14.88 15.88 6.11
N SER A 222 15.40 15.95 7.33
CA SER A 222 16.55 16.79 7.65
C SER A 222 17.79 16.38 6.87
N GLU A 223 18.39 17.35 6.17
CA GLU A 223 19.69 17.21 5.52
C GLU A 223 20.85 17.29 6.53
N HIS A 224 20.59 17.86 7.71
CA HIS A 224 21.55 18.00 8.80
C HIS A 224 21.40 16.85 9.81
N GLU A 225 22.45 16.03 9.92
CA GLU A 225 22.44 14.85 10.82
C GLU A 225 22.24 15.23 12.29
N LEU A 226 22.73 16.39 12.74
CA LEU A 226 22.56 16.86 14.12
C LEU A 226 21.09 17.18 14.43
N GLU A 227 20.43 17.96 13.59
CA GLU A 227 19.01 18.29 13.74
C GLU A 227 18.14 17.03 13.68
N ALA A 228 18.46 16.11 12.78
CA ALA A 228 17.78 14.81 12.71
C ALA A 228 17.90 14.05 14.03
N ILE A 229 19.08 14.03 14.65
CA ILE A 229 19.29 13.39 15.96
C ILE A 229 18.47 14.09 17.05
N ASP A 230 18.42 15.42 17.04
CA ASP A 230 17.67 16.20 18.04
C ASP A 230 16.18 15.87 18.01
N TYR A 231 15.57 15.81 16.82
CA TYR A 231 14.19 15.36 16.65
C TYR A 231 13.96 13.93 17.15
N LEU A 232 14.90 13.02 16.90
CA LEU A 232 14.79 11.64 17.39
C LEU A 232 14.91 11.56 18.92
N LEU A 233 15.76 12.37 19.53
CA LEU A 233 15.94 12.40 20.99
C LEU A 233 14.70 12.97 21.71
N SER A 234 14.00 13.94 21.10
CA SER A 234 12.76 14.49 21.64
C SER A 234 11.57 13.55 21.48
N SER A 235 11.62 12.57 20.57
CA SER A 235 10.53 11.63 20.34
C SER A 235 10.36 10.62 21.47
N THR A 236 9.10 10.33 21.82
CA THR A 236 8.67 9.23 22.71
C THR A 236 8.71 7.85 22.02
N LEU A 237 8.84 7.82 20.69
CA LEU A 237 8.75 6.61 19.86
C LEU A 237 10.08 5.85 19.74
N ILE A 238 11.10 6.27 20.48
CA ILE A 238 12.43 5.66 20.49
C ILE A 238 12.78 5.30 21.92
N ASP A 239 13.29 4.09 22.13
CA ASP A 239 13.64 3.63 23.47
C ASP A 239 14.88 4.35 24.03
N ASP A 240 15.00 4.37 25.37
CA ASP A 240 16.11 5.01 26.06
C ASP A 240 17.47 4.46 25.65
N LYS A 241 17.52 3.18 25.27
CA LYS A 241 18.74 2.54 24.78
C LYS A 241 19.21 3.17 23.47
N THR A 242 18.30 3.36 22.52
CA THR A 242 18.60 4.01 21.25
C THR A 242 18.87 5.50 21.46
N LYS A 243 18.13 6.18 22.33
CA LYS A 243 18.43 7.58 22.72
C LYS A 243 19.85 7.72 23.25
N LYS A 244 20.30 6.86 24.17
CA LYS A 244 21.69 6.85 24.67
C LYS A 244 22.73 6.65 23.56
N GLN A 245 22.42 5.86 22.53
CA GLN A 245 23.31 5.68 21.38
C GLN A 245 23.36 6.94 20.51
N LEU A 246 22.22 7.56 20.25
CA LEU A 246 22.10 8.80 19.48
C LEU A 246 22.81 9.97 20.18
N SER A 247 22.66 10.13 21.50
CA SER A 247 23.36 11.19 22.25
C SER A 247 24.88 11.08 22.18
N LYS A 248 25.44 9.85 22.22
CA LYS A 248 26.90 9.65 22.05
C LYS A 248 27.40 10.12 20.67
N ILE A 249 26.56 10.02 19.65
CA ILE A 249 26.89 10.45 18.29
C ILE A 249 26.74 11.95 18.16
N GLN A 250 25.68 12.52 18.72
CA GLN A 250 25.46 13.97 18.83
C GLN A 250 26.69 14.67 19.43
N THR A 251 27.21 14.18 20.58
CA THR A 251 28.43 14.75 21.20
C THR A 251 29.66 14.66 20.29
N LYS A 252 29.80 13.59 19.50
CA LYS A 252 30.93 13.43 18.56
C LYS A 252 30.82 14.37 17.36
N LEU A 253 29.63 14.53 16.81
CA LEU A 253 29.37 15.44 15.68
C LEU A 253 29.54 16.90 16.11
N ALA A 254 29.00 17.29 17.27
CA ALA A 254 29.15 18.63 17.81
C ALA A 254 30.63 19.02 18.10
N ARG A 255 31.48 18.05 18.46
CA ARG A 255 32.93 18.27 18.63
C ARG A 255 33.70 18.42 17.32
N LYS A 256 33.18 17.89 16.21
CA LYS A 256 33.80 18.01 14.87
C LYS A 256 33.38 19.28 14.13
N SER A 257 32.27 19.88 14.56
CA SER A 257 31.74 21.13 14.00
C SER A 257 32.27 22.39 14.70
N LYS A 258 33.12 22.21 15.72
CA LYS A 258 33.94 23.26 16.36
C LYS A 258 35.36 23.18 15.83
#